data_AF-L7ZVT6-F1
#
_entry.id   AF-L7ZVT6-F1
#
_cell.length_a   1.000
_cell.length_b   1.000
_cell.length_c   1.000
_cell.angle_alpha   90.00
_cell.angle_beta   90.00
_cell.angle_gamma   90.00
#
_symmetry.space_group_name_H-M   'P 1'
#
loop_
_entity.id
_entity.type
_entity.pdbx_description
1 polymer ?
#
loop_
_entity_poly.entity_id
_entity_poly.type
_entity_poly.pdbx_seq_one_letter_code
_entity_poly.pdbx_strand_id
1 'polypeptide(L)'
;MVEKQVEVKLKTGLQARPAALFVQEANRFSADVFLEKDGKRVNAKSIMGLMSLAVGHGAVITLIADGPDEQEAIEKLAAYVQKEK
;
A
#
# COMPACT_ATOMS: atom_id res chain seq x y z
N MET A 1 0.81 -15.01 6.40
CA MET A 1 0.69 -14.31 5.12
C MET A 1 -0.76 -14.10 4.71
N VAL A 2 -1.15 -12.85 4.47
CA VAL A 2 -2.45 -12.43 3.92
C VAL A 2 -2.27 -11.49 2.72
N GLU A 3 -3.20 -11.54 1.78
CA GLU A 3 -3.21 -10.69 0.60
C GLU A 3 -4.60 -10.11 0.34
N LYS A 4 -4.64 -8.90 -0.21
CA LYS A 4 -5.89 -8.23 -0.56
C LYS A 4 -5.70 -7.33 -1.78
N GLN A 5 -6.51 -7.58 -2.79
CA GLN A 5 -6.59 -6.70 -3.96
C GLN A 5 -7.53 -5.52 -3.68
N VAL A 6 -7.09 -4.31 -3.99
CA VAL A 6 -7.85 -3.06 -3.77
C VAL A 6 -7.64 -2.07 -4.92
N GLU A 7 -8.68 -1.31 -5.22
CA GLU A 7 -8.61 -0.13 -6.09
C GLU A 7 -8.20 1.10 -5.28
N VAL A 8 -7.25 1.88 -5.81
CA VAL A 8 -6.80 3.14 -5.20
C VAL A 8 -7.75 4.27 -5.56
N LYS A 9 -8.48 4.78 -4.56
CA LYS A 9 -9.48 5.86 -4.71
C LYS A 9 -8.95 7.26 -4.38
N LEU A 10 -7.68 7.38 -4.01
CA LEU A 10 -7.03 8.66 -3.77
C LEU A 10 -6.92 9.43 -5.09
N LYS A 11 -7.42 10.68 -5.17
CA LYS A 11 -7.39 11.50 -6.40
C LYS A 11 -5.99 11.65 -7.02
N THR A 12 -4.97 11.81 -6.20
CA THR A 12 -3.57 11.93 -6.64
C THR A 12 -2.89 10.56 -6.85
N GLY A 13 -3.59 9.47 -6.57
CA GLY A 13 -2.97 8.16 -6.36
C GLY A 13 -2.08 8.12 -5.12
N LEU A 14 -1.22 7.11 -5.06
CA LEU A 14 -0.28 6.85 -3.97
C LEU A 14 1.07 7.54 -4.26
N GLN A 15 1.04 8.86 -4.44
CA GLN A 15 2.19 9.68 -4.81
C GLN A 15 2.37 10.82 -3.80
N ALA A 16 3.54 11.48 -3.79
CA ALA A 16 3.81 12.67 -2.97
C ALA A 16 3.42 12.50 -1.49
N ARG A 17 2.55 13.38 -0.95
CA ARG A 17 2.15 13.35 0.46
C ARG A 17 1.38 12.08 0.85
N PRO A 18 0.37 11.61 0.09
CA PRO A 18 -0.25 10.31 0.35
C PRO A 18 0.72 9.14 0.39
N ALA A 19 1.72 9.12 -0.50
CA ALA A 19 2.77 8.08 -0.48
C ALA A 19 3.56 8.10 0.84
N ALA A 20 4.03 9.27 1.27
CA ALA A 20 4.80 9.42 2.50
C ALA A 20 3.99 8.98 3.74
N LEU A 21 2.71 9.35 3.81
CA LEU A 21 1.83 8.96 4.91
C LEU A 21 1.48 7.47 4.88
N PHE A 22 1.29 6.89 3.69
CA PHE A 22 1.08 5.45 3.53
C PHE A 22 2.30 4.65 4.00
N VAL A 23 3.49 5.07 3.58
CA VAL A 23 4.76 4.46 4.02
C VAL A 23 4.94 4.61 5.53
N GLN A 24 4.63 5.78 6.09
CA GLN A 24 4.67 6.00 7.53
C GLN A 24 3.74 5.06 8.28
N GLU A 25 2.51 4.86 7.79
CA GLU A 25 1.56 3.92 8.39
C GLU A 25 2.04 2.47 8.25
N ALA A 26 2.55 2.08 7.08
CA ALA A 26 3.09 0.74 6.84
C ALA A 26 4.27 0.41 7.77
N ASN A 27 5.10 1.40 8.11
CA ASN A 27 6.24 1.24 9.02
C ASN A 27 5.84 1.02 10.49
N ARG A 28 4.56 1.19 10.85
CA ARG A 28 4.07 0.93 12.22
C ARG A 28 3.85 -0.55 12.51
N PHE A 29 3.73 -1.36 11.46
CA PHE A 29 3.49 -2.80 11.57
C PHE A 29 4.81 -3.56 11.61
N SER A 30 4.82 -4.66 12.37
CA SER A 30 5.96 -5.59 12.43
C SER A 30 6.02 -6.46 11.17
N ALA A 31 4.87 -6.82 10.61
CA ALA A 31 4.75 -7.63 9.40
C ALA A 31 5.48 -6.99 8.22
N ASP A 32 6.09 -7.82 7.38
CA ASP A 32 6.62 -7.35 6.10
C ASP A 32 5.44 -7.03 5.18
N VAL A 33 5.43 -5.82 4.62
CA VAL A 33 4.32 -5.35 3.78
C VAL A 33 4.84 -5.03 2.38
N PHE A 34 4.14 -5.56 1.38
CA PHE A 34 4.44 -5.37 -0.02
C PHE A 34 3.23 -4.87 -0.79
N LEU A 35 3.52 -4.20 -1.90
CA LEU A 35 2.55 -3.68 -2.83
C LEU A 35 2.92 -4.20 -4.22
N GLU A 36 1.97 -4.86 -4.87
CA GLU A 36 2.16 -5.43 -6.21
C GLU A 36 1.21 -4.77 -7.22
N LYS A 37 1.75 -4.45 -8.39
CA LYS A 37 1.00 -3.92 -9.53
C LYS A 37 1.71 -4.37 -10.82
N ASP A 38 0.94 -4.88 -11.78
CA ASP A 38 1.44 -5.32 -13.09
C ASP A 38 2.63 -6.30 -12.99
N GLY A 39 2.58 -7.23 -12.03
CA GLY A 39 3.65 -8.21 -11.78
C GLY A 39 4.93 -7.64 -11.14
N LYS A 40 4.96 -6.35 -10.80
CA LYS A 40 6.04 -5.72 -10.04
C LYS A 40 5.65 -5.61 -8.57
N ARG A 41 6.49 -6.15 -7.69
CA ARG A 41 6.32 -6.11 -6.24
C ARG A 41 7.36 -5.21 -5.58
N VAL A 42 6.93 -4.34 -4.69
CA VAL A 42 7.80 -3.41 -3.94
C VAL A 42 7.49 -3.45 -2.45
N ASN A 43 8.47 -3.12 -1.62
CA ASN A 43 8.27 -2.98 -0.18
C ASN A 43 7.44 -1.71 0.11
N ALA A 44 6.27 -1.88 0.73
CA ALA A 44 5.34 -0.81 1.07
C ALA A 44 5.87 0.12 2.18
N LYS A 45 6.89 -0.31 2.92
CA LYS A 45 7.60 0.48 3.94
C LYS A 45 8.72 1.36 3.35
N SER A 46 9.00 1.26 2.05
CA SER A 46 10.01 2.08 1.36
C SER A 46 9.38 3.07 0.39
N ILE A 47 9.59 4.36 0.64
CA ILE A 47 9.10 5.44 -0.24
C ILE A 47 9.67 5.32 -1.66
N MET A 48 10.92 4.90 -1.81
CA MET A 48 11.56 4.75 -3.13
C MET A 48 10.88 3.66 -3.96
N GLY A 49 10.51 2.54 -3.32
CA GLY A 49 9.78 1.45 -3.98
C GLY A 49 8.37 1.86 -4.39
N LEU A 50 7.68 2.59 -3.51
CA LEU A 50 6.31 3.05 -3.80
C LEU A 50 6.26 3.99 -5.02
N MET A 51 7.22 4.91 -5.10
CA MET A 51 7.28 5.91 -6.19
C MET A 51 7.62 5.26 -7.55
N SER A 52 8.38 4.15 -7.57
CA SER A 52 8.70 3.44 -8.82
C SER A 52 7.53 2.63 -9.38
N LEU A 53 6.55 2.28 -8.54
CA LEU A 53 5.37 1.50 -8.94
C LEU A 53 4.29 2.34 -9.64
N ALA A 54 4.39 3.68 -9.56
CA ALA A 54 3.51 4.65 -10.22
C ALA A 54 2.01 4.34 -10.04
N VAL A 55 1.58 4.22 -8.77
CA VAL A 55 0.19 3.87 -8.42
C VAL A 55 -0.71 5.12 -8.50
N GLY A 56 -1.48 5.22 -9.59
CA GLY A 56 -2.45 6.29 -9.82
C GLY A 56 -3.83 6.03 -9.21
N HIS A 57 -4.71 7.03 -9.31
CA HIS A 57 -6.14 6.86 -9.06
C HIS A 57 -6.74 5.79 -10.00
N GLY A 58 -7.61 4.93 -9.46
CA GLY A 58 -8.24 3.82 -10.20
C GLY A 58 -7.31 2.63 -10.45
N ALA A 59 -6.05 2.69 -10.01
CA ALA A 59 -5.15 1.55 -10.12
C ALA A 59 -5.60 0.43 -9.18
N VAL A 60 -5.64 -0.79 -9.70
CA VAL A 60 -5.81 -2.00 -8.89
C VAL A 60 -4.43 -2.48 -8.46
N ILE A 61 -4.27 -2.67 -7.15
CA ILE A 61 -3.02 -3.13 -6.53
C ILE A 61 -3.32 -4.31 -5.61
N THR A 62 -2.32 -5.17 -5.40
CA THR A 62 -2.38 -6.22 -4.37
C THR A 62 -1.52 -5.80 -3.19
N LEU A 63 -2.13 -5.67 -2.02
CA LEU A 63 -1.44 -5.53 -0.75
C LEU A 63 -1.16 -6.93 -0.20
N ILE A 64 0.07 -7.18 0.21
CA ILE A 64 0.52 -8.46 0.76
C ILE A 64 1.22 -8.17 2.07
N ALA A 65 0.81 -8.82 3.15
CA ALA A 65 1.46 -8.71 4.45
C ALA A 65 1.80 -10.10 5.01
N ASP A 66 2.96 -10.22 5.64
CA ASP A 66 3.37 -11.45 6.30
C ASP A 66 3.99 -11.15 7.66
N GLY A 67 3.38 -11.64 8.73
CA GLY A 67 3.86 -11.43 10.09
C GLY A 67 2.74 -11.35 11.14
N PRO A 68 3.08 -10.99 12.39
CA PRO A 68 2.19 -11.13 13.54
C PRO A 68 0.97 -10.19 13.51
N ASP A 69 1.07 -9.05 12.81
CA ASP A 69 0.03 -8.04 12.67
C ASP A 69 -0.41 -7.87 11.20
N GLU A 70 -0.23 -8.91 10.39
CA GLU A 70 -0.50 -8.89 8.95
C GLU A 70 -1.95 -8.54 8.59
N GLN A 71 -2.92 -9.04 9.36
CA GLN A 71 -4.33 -8.78 9.13
C GLN A 71 -4.67 -7.30 9.38
N GLU A 72 -4.18 -6.75 10.49
CA GLU A 72 -4.38 -5.33 10.82
C GLU A 72 -3.68 -4.42 9.80
N ALA A 73 -2.47 -4.78 9.38
CA ALA A 73 -1.72 -4.06 8.35
C ALA A 73 -2.51 -3.96 7.04
N ILE A 74 -3.02 -5.09 6.54
CA ILE A 74 -3.84 -5.12 5.31
C ILE A 74 -5.10 -4.25 5.46
N GLU A 75 -5.82 -4.36 6.57
CA GLU A 75 -7.06 -3.61 6.78
C GLU A 75 -6.83 -2.10 6.82
N LYS A 76 -5.83 -1.64 7.58
CA LYS A 76 -5.50 -0.22 7.72
C LYS A 76 -4.99 0.38 6.41
N LEU A 77 -4.13 -0.33 5.71
CA LEU A 77 -3.53 0.14 4.45
C LEU A 77 -4.55 0.11 3.30
N ALA A 78 -5.40 -0.92 3.22
CA ALA A 78 -6.52 -0.95 2.28
C ALA A 78 -7.47 0.22 2.53
N ALA A 79 -7.87 0.44 3.79
CA ALA A 79 -8.73 1.57 4.15
C ALA A 79 -8.07 2.91 3.83
N TYR A 80 -6.75 3.04 3.96
CA TYR A 80 -6.03 4.26 3.60
C TYR A 80 -6.20 4.61 2.12
N VAL A 81 -5.98 3.64 1.22
CA VAL A 81 -6.02 3.89 -0.24
C VAL A 81 -7.43 3.95 -0.81
N GLN A 82 -8.43 3.44 -0.09
CA GLN A 82 -9.84 3.48 -0.47
C GLN A 82 -10.58 4.71 0.06
N LYS A 83 -9.93 5.59 0.83
CA LYS A 83 -10.53 6.87 1.25
C LYS A 83 -10.78 7.75 0.03
N GLU A 84 -12.04 8.05 -0.22
CA GLU A 84 -12.44 9.08 -1.19
C GLU A 84 -12.14 10.45 -0.60
N LYS A 85 -11.07 11.11 -1.08
CA LYS A 85 -10.71 12.49 -0.75
C LYS A 85 -10.52 13.30 -2.02
#